data_AF-A0A1C7HW66-F1
#
_entry.id   AF-A0A1C7HW66-F1
#
_cell.length_a   1.000
_cell.length_b   1.000
_cell.length_c   1.000
_cell.angle_alpha   90.00
_cell.angle_beta   90.00
_cell.angle_gamma   90.00
#
_symmetry.space_group_name_H-M   'P 1'
#
loop_
_entity.id
_entity.type
_entity.pdbx_description
1 polymer ?
#
loop_
_entity_poly.entity_id
_entity_poly.type
_entity_poly.pdbx_seq_one_letter_code
_entity_poly.pdbx_strand_id
1 'polypeptide(L)'
;MCGEFDLFVDRVDPRYQSHVSEIHSELMKRGCSFEMKTAKSGFVVSYIRKDTKRTLATFVQRKSGIKLRVFADHIAEFQELLNAFPRRMKTEIRKASVCKRLLDPNDCNPRCRMGYTFVMEREQYQKCRYMAFLLTLNEESHPYILQLLHKELDRVDSES
;
A
#
# COMPACT_ATOMS: atom_id res chain seq x y z
N MET A 1 -23.22 -0.63 -1.23
CA MET A 1 -21.95 -0.29 -0.54
C MET A 1 -22.27 -0.07 0.94
N CYS A 2 -21.30 -0.26 1.84
CA CYS A 2 -21.48 0.03 3.27
C CYS A 2 -21.55 1.55 3.47
N GLY A 3 -22.60 2.06 4.12
CA GLY A 3 -22.88 3.50 4.18
C GLY A 3 -21.78 4.38 4.80
N GLU A 4 -20.85 3.82 5.57
CA GLU A 4 -19.69 4.55 6.08
C GLU A 4 -18.60 4.77 5.03
N PHE A 5 -18.37 3.83 4.12
CA PHE A 5 -17.37 3.96 3.07
C PHE A 5 -17.77 4.97 2.00
N ASP A 6 -19.08 5.12 1.75
CA ASP A 6 -19.61 6.09 0.79
C ASP A 6 -19.21 7.54 1.18
N LEU A 7 -19.17 7.84 2.49
CA LEU A 7 -18.70 9.14 3.01
C LEU A 7 -17.23 9.44 2.64
N PHE A 8 -16.41 8.39 2.52
CA PHE A 8 -15.04 8.53 2.06
C PHE A 8 -14.97 8.76 0.55
N VAL A 9 -15.70 7.96 -0.24
CA VAL A 9 -15.75 8.06 -1.71
C VAL A 9 -16.25 9.45 -2.15
N ASP A 10 -17.25 10.00 -1.48
CA ASP A 10 -17.79 11.34 -1.77
C ASP A 10 -16.75 12.46 -1.61
N ARG A 11 -15.72 12.24 -0.78
CA ARG A 11 -14.60 13.20 -0.59
C ARG A 11 -13.42 12.94 -1.51
N VAL A 12 -13.41 11.80 -2.21
CA VAL A 12 -12.41 11.51 -3.24
C VAL A 12 -12.79 12.26 -4.51
N ASP A 13 -11.80 12.87 -5.14
CA ASP A 13 -11.99 13.51 -6.45
C ASP A 13 -12.61 12.51 -7.45
N PRO A 14 -13.67 12.90 -8.21
CA PRO A 14 -14.40 12.00 -9.10
C PRO A 14 -13.52 11.14 -10.00
N ARG A 15 -12.37 11.67 -10.44
CA ARG A 15 -11.42 10.95 -11.30
C ARG A 15 -10.84 9.69 -10.69
N TYR A 16 -10.86 9.56 -9.35
CA TYR A 16 -10.31 8.42 -8.62
C TYR A 16 -11.38 7.55 -7.95
N GLN A 17 -12.66 7.96 -7.96
CA GLN A 17 -13.72 7.26 -7.24
C GLN A 17 -13.90 5.82 -7.74
N SER A 18 -13.90 5.61 -9.06
CA SER A 18 -14.00 4.26 -9.65
C SER A 18 -12.88 3.34 -9.15
N HIS A 19 -11.64 3.80 -9.23
CA HIS A 19 -10.46 3.07 -8.77
C HIS A 19 -10.51 2.74 -7.27
N VAL A 20 -10.94 3.70 -6.45
CA VAL A 20 -11.10 3.52 -5.00
C VAL A 20 -12.17 2.49 -4.68
N SER A 21 -13.32 2.58 -5.33
CA SER A 21 -14.44 1.66 -5.13
C SER A 21 -14.11 0.25 -5.61
N GLU A 22 -13.35 0.10 -6.68
CA GLU A 22 -12.89 -1.21 -7.17
C GLU A 22 -11.91 -1.86 -6.18
N ILE A 23 -10.88 -1.13 -5.73
CA ILE A 23 -9.94 -1.63 -4.70
C ILE A 23 -10.70 -2.02 -3.43
N HIS A 24 -11.65 -1.19 -2.99
CA HIS A 24 -12.51 -1.53 -1.85
C HIS A 24 -13.27 -2.83 -2.07
N SER A 25 -14.00 -2.94 -3.18
CA SER A 25 -14.81 -4.11 -3.50
C SER A 25 -13.97 -5.38 -3.51
N GLU A 26 -12.77 -5.32 -4.09
CA GLU A 26 -11.90 -6.47 -4.18
C GLU A 26 -11.30 -6.87 -2.83
N LEU A 27 -10.84 -5.91 -2.02
CA LEU A 27 -10.36 -6.19 -0.67
C LEU A 27 -11.46 -6.79 0.22
N MET A 28 -12.70 -6.28 0.13
CA MET A 28 -13.84 -6.84 0.85
C MET A 28 -14.20 -8.24 0.38
N LYS A 29 -14.18 -8.50 -0.93
CA LYS A 29 -14.42 -9.83 -1.53
C LYS A 29 -13.37 -10.85 -1.07
N ARG A 30 -12.13 -10.42 -0.93
CA ARG A 30 -11.01 -11.23 -0.39
C ARG A 30 -11.04 -11.38 1.13
N GLY A 31 -12.09 -10.86 1.79
CA GLY A 31 -12.36 -11.07 3.20
C GLY A 31 -11.63 -10.11 4.14
N CYS A 32 -11.01 -9.04 3.65
CA CYS A 32 -10.49 -8.00 4.53
C CYS A 32 -11.63 -7.34 5.33
N SER A 33 -11.30 -6.86 6.54
CA SER A 33 -12.09 -5.81 7.20
C SER A 33 -11.46 -4.45 6.89
N PHE A 34 -12.22 -3.37 7.04
CA PHE A 34 -11.66 -2.02 6.98
C PHE A 34 -11.98 -1.24 8.25
N GLU A 35 -11.09 -0.32 8.59
CA GLU A 35 -11.28 0.70 9.62
C GLU A 35 -11.20 2.08 8.96
N MET A 36 -12.14 2.96 9.28
CA MET A 36 -12.11 4.35 8.86
C MET A 36 -11.92 5.27 10.07
N LYS A 37 -10.98 6.22 9.96
CA LYS A 37 -10.71 7.22 11.00
C LYS A 37 -10.65 8.60 10.38
N THR A 38 -11.26 9.57 11.05
CA THR A 38 -11.11 10.99 10.69
C THR A 38 -9.68 11.45 10.98
N ALA A 39 -9.11 12.22 10.06
CA ALA A 39 -7.79 12.83 10.19
C ALA A 39 -7.86 14.31 9.79
N LYS A 40 -6.79 15.06 10.10
CA LYS A 40 -6.70 16.51 9.81
C LYS A 40 -6.99 16.88 8.34
N SER A 41 -6.83 15.94 7.41
CA SER A 41 -7.01 16.18 5.96
C SER A 41 -8.04 15.26 5.30
N GLY A 42 -9.02 14.76 6.05
CA GLY A 42 -10.07 13.89 5.51
C GLY A 42 -10.17 12.59 6.29
N PHE A 43 -10.19 11.47 5.59
CA PHE A 43 -10.24 10.15 6.20
C PHE A 43 -8.97 9.35 5.95
N VAL A 44 -8.65 8.48 6.89
CA VAL A 44 -7.71 7.38 6.72
C VAL A 44 -8.51 6.10 6.72
N VAL A 45 -8.49 5.37 5.62
CA VAL A 45 -9.16 4.08 5.47
C VAL A 45 -8.09 3.00 5.41
N SER A 46 -8.09 2.09 6.38
CA SER A 46 -7.13 0.99 6.48
C SER A 46 -7.82 -0.34 6.31
N TYR A 47 -7.24 -1.23 5.50
CA TYR A 47 -7.70 -2.60 5.28
C TYR A 47 -6.84 -3.57 6.07
N ILE A 48 -7.49 -4.46 6.80
CA ILE A 48 -6.88 -5.39 7.75
C ILE A 48 -7.18 -6.80 7.26
N ARG A 49 -6.15 -7.63 7.15
CA ARG A 49 -6.34 -9.04 6.82
C ARG A 49 -6.93 -9.77 8.03
N LYS A 50 -7.92 -10.63 7.79
CA LYS A 50 -8.62 -11.33 8.89
C LYS A 50 -7.77 -12.41 9.55
N ASP A 51 -6.89 -13.04 8.79
CA ASP A 51 -5.99 -14.12 9.21
C ASP A 51 -4.90 -13.62 10.15
N THR A 52 -4.18 -12.56 9.76
CA THR A 52 -3.01 -12.06 10.49
C THR A 52 -3.33 -10.89 11.42
N LYS A 53 -4.52 -10.30 11.29
CA LYS A 53 -4.92 -9.02 11.91
C LYS A 53 -3.97 -7.85 11.58
N ARG A 54 -3.16 -7.97 10.54
CA ARG A 54 -2.24 -6.92 10.09
C ARG A 54 -2.89 -6.03 9.03
N THR A 55 -2.53 -4.76 9.06
CA THR A 55 -2.91 -3.82 8.00
C THR A 55 -2.22 -4.21 6.69
N LEU A 56 -3.01 -4.47 5.65
CA LEU A 56 -2.53 -4.74 4.29
C LEU A 56 -2.34 -3.45 3.51
N ALA A 57 -3.31 -2.54 3.60
CA ALA A 57 -3.29 -1.32 2.82
C ALA A 57 -3.99 -0.16 3.53
N THR A 58 -3.59 1.07 3.21
CA THR A 58 -4.21 2.27 3.74
C THR A 58 -4.36 3.32 2.65
N PHE A 59 -5.56 3.81 2.42
CA PHE A 59 -5.77 5.00 1.60
C PHE A 59 -5.28 6.25 2.34
N VAL A 60 -4.54 7.09 1.62
CA VAL A 60 -3.96 8.33 2.12
C VAL A 60 -4.37 9.46 1.18
N GLN A 61 -5.30 10.30 1.64
CA GLN A 61 -5.67 11.53 0.93
C GLN A 61 -4.58 12.60 1.10
N ARG A 62 -4.23 13.25 0.00
CA ARG A 62 -3.27 14.36 -0.09
C ARG A 62 -3.90 15.47 -0.94
N LYS A 63 -3.37 16.70 -0.84
CA LYS A 63 -3.80 17.80 -1.72
C LYS A 63 -3.63 17.47 -3.21
N SER A 64 -2.62 16.68 -3.56
CA SER A 64 -2.27 16.31 -4.94
C SER A 64 -3.07 15.12 -5.49
N GLY A 65 -3.99 14.55 -4.73
CA GLY A 65 -4.75 13.36 -5.10
C GLY A 65 -4.70 12.28 -4.02
N ILE A 66 -5.04 11.05 -4.39
CA ILE A 66 -5.09 9.91 -3.48
C ILE A 66 -3.96 8.93 -3.73
N LYS A 67 -3.41 8.41 -2.64
CA LYS A 67 -2.40 7.35 -2.66
C LYS A 67 -2.90 6.13 -1.91
N LEU A 68 -2.42 4.97 -2.30
CA LEU A 68 -2.56 3.75 -1.51
C LEU A 68 -1.20 3.38 -0.94
N ARG A 69 -1.11 3.30 0.38
CA ARG A 69 0.02 2.65 1.05
C ARG A 69 -0.25 1.15 1.05
N VAL A 70 0.63 0.36 0.46
CA VAL A 70 0.59 -1.11 0.56
C VAL A 70 1.69 -1.58 1.51
N PHE A 71 1.32 -2.42 2.47
CA PHE A 71 2.25 -3.11 3.36
C PHE A 71 2.65 -4.44 2.71
N ALA A 72 3.63 -4.35 1.81
CA ALA A 72 4.05 -5.47 0.99
C ALA A 72 5.09 -6.34 1.71
N ASP A 73 4.61 -7.21 2.60
CA ASP A 73 5.46 -8.05 3.46
C ASP A 73 6.29 -9.07 2.65
N HIS A 74 5.79 -9.50 1.50
CA HIS A 74 6.42 -10.51 0.64
C HIS A 74 7.10 -9.92 -0.60
N ILE A 75 7.35 -8.61 -0.58
CA ILE A 75 7.79 -7.88 -1.78
C ILE A 75 9.11 -8.39 -2.38
N ALA A 76 9.99 -8.98 -1.57
CA ALA A 76 11.24 -9.58 -2.04
C ALA A 76 10.99 -10.70 -3.06
N GLU A 77 9.83 -11.35 -3.01
CA GLU A 77 9.43 -12.44 -3.89
C GLU A 77 8.74 -11.94 -5.18
N PHE A 78 8.44 -10.64 -5.28
CA PHE A 78 7.65 -10.06 -6.36
C PHE A 78 8.49 -9.27 -7.37
N GLN A 79 9.74 -9.69 -7.58
CA GLN A 79 10.68 -9.01 -8.48
C GLN A 79 10.12 -8.85 -9.91
N GLU A 80 9.44 -9.87 -10.45
CA GLU A 80 8.84 -9.79 -11.78
C GLU A 80 7.77 -8.68 -11.87
N LEU A 81 6.91 -8.59 -10.86
CA LEU A 81 5.89 -7.54 -10.77
C LEU A 81 6.55 -6.16 -10.64
N LEU A 82 7.56 -6.04 -9.77
CA LEU A 82 8.32 -4.79 -9.61
C LEU A 82 8.99 -4.34 -10.91
N ASN A 83 9.53 -5.27 -11.70
CA ASN A 83 10.13 -4.95 -13.00
C ASN A 83 9.08 -4.49 -14.01
N ALA A 84 7.89 -5.10 -13.96
CA ALA A 84 6.76 -4.78 -14.82
C ALA A 84 6.06 -3.45 -14.46
N PHE A 85 6.32 -2.88 -13.28
CA PHE A 85 5.72 -1.60 -12.88
C PHE A 85 6.01 -0.49 -13.90
N PRO A 86 5.05 0.43 -14.12
CA PRO A 86 5.25 1.64 -14.89
C PRO A 86 6.45 2.46 -14.42
N ARG A 87 7.09 3.19 -15.35
CA ARG A 87 8.27 4.02 -15.06
C ARG A 87 8.03 5.00 -13.91
N ARG A 88 6.84 5.59 -13.84
CA ARG A 88 6.45 6.54 -12.79
C ARG A 88 6.43 5.89 -11.41
N MET A 89 5.81 4.71 -11.28
CA MET A 89 5.78 3.96 -10.02
C MET A 89 7.19 3.57 -9.55
N LYS A 90 8.02 3.03 -10.45
CA LYS A 90 9.43 2.69 -10.14
C LYS A 90 10.21 3.92 -9.67
N THR A 91 9.97 5.07 -10.30
CA THR A 91 10.59 6.35 -9.89
C THR A 91 10.15 6.78 -8.49
N GLU A 92 8.86 6.64 -8.15
CA GLU A 92 8.37 6.93 -6.80
C GLU A 92 9.03 6.01 -5.74
N ILE A 93 9.13 4.71 -6.03
CA ILE A 93 9.77 3.72 -5.16
C ILE A 93 11.25 4.06 -4.94
N ARG A 94 11.98 4.43 -6.01
CA ARG A 94 13.39 4.86 -5.90
C ARG A 94 13.57 6.09 -5.03
N LYS A 95 12.66 7.07 -5.15
CA LYS A 95 12.68 8.31 -4.36
C LYS A 95 12.23 8.11 -2.91
N ALA A 96 11.59 6.99 -2.59
CA ALA A 96 11.21 6.69 -1.22
C ALA A 96 12.44 6.65 -0.30
N SER A 97 12.24 7.06 0.95
CA SER A 97 13.31 7.10 1.94
C SER A 97 13.90 5.71 2.17
N VAL A 98 15.22 5.68 2.41
CA VAL A 98 15.91 4.47 2.88
C VAL A 98 15.33 4.05 4.22
N CYS A 99 15.37 2.75 4.51
CA CYS A 99 15.02 2.29 5.85
C CYS A 99 16.18 2.63 6.81
N LYS A 100 15.98 3.64 7.66
CA LYS A 100 16.98 3.98 8.67
C LYS A 100 17.28 2.83 9.63
N ARG A 101 16.27 2.02 9.98
CA ARG A 101 16.43 0.85 10.86
C ARG A 101 17.31 -0.27 10.27
N LEU A 102 17.36 -0.39 8.94
CA LEU A 102 18.29 -1.32 8.28
C LEU A 102 19.74 -0.81 8.31
N LEU A 103 19.94 0.49 8.49
CA LEU A 103 21.27 1.12 8.60
C LEU A 103 21.74 1.18 10.06
N ASP A 104 20.84 1.54 10.98
CA ASP A 104 21.06 1.57 12.42
C ASP A 104 19.83 0.97 13.14
N PRO A 105 19.96 -0.19 13.82
CA PRO A 105 18.86 -0.84 14.53
C PRO A 105 18.15 0.04 15.57
N ASN A 106 18.81 1.05 16.13
CA ASN A 106 18.24 1.95 17.14
C ASN A 106 17.43 3.11 16.53
N ASP A 107 17.52 3.29 15.22
CA ASP A 107 16.89 4.38 14.52
C ASP A 107 15.40 4.08 14.20
N CYS A 108 14.59 5.13 13.99
CA CYS A 108 13.12 5.11 13.90
C CYS A 108 12.36 4.87 15.22
N ASN A 109 11.05 5.13 15.19
CA ASN A 109 10.13 4.87 16.31
C ASN A 109 10.16 3.38 16.75
N PRO A 110 10.12 3.06 18.06
CA PRO A 110 10.20 1.68 18.57
C PRO A 110 9.21 0.70 17.92
N ARG A 111 7.99 1.15 17.56
CA ARG A 111 6.97 0.32 16.89
C ARG A 111 7.22 0.06 15.39
N CYS A 112 8.34 0.51 14.81
CA CYS A 112 8.66 0.30 13.40
C CYS A 112 9.08 -1.16 13.12
N ARG A 113 8.34 -1.87 12.26
CA ARG A 113 8.62 -3.30 11.96
C ARG A 113 9.73 -3.54 10.93
N MET A 114 10.73 -2.65 10.87
CA MET A 114 11.78 -2.64 9.84
C MET A 114 11.23 -2.41 8.41
N GLY A 115 12.10 -2.01 7.50
CA GLY A 115 11.76 -1.73 6.10
C GLY A 115 11.81 -2.97 5.22
N TYR A 116 11.83 -2.75 3.92
CA TYR A 116 11.93 -3.81 2.92
C TYR A 116 13.32 -3.87 2.33
N THR A 117 13.78 -5.07 2.02
CA THR A 117 14.89 -5.34 1.09
C THR A 117 14.32 -6.08 -0.11
N PHE A 118 14.50 -5.57 -1.33
CA PHE A 118 13.99 -6.19 -2.55
C PHE A 118 14.83 -5.82 -3.77
N VAL A 119 14.65 -6.55 -4.87
CA VAL A 119 15.32 -6.28 -6.15
C VAL A 119 14.33 -5.72 -7.15
N MET A 120 14.69 -4.63 -7.83
CA MET A 120 13.93 -4.05 -8.94
C MET A 120 14.92 -3.58 -10.01
N GLU A 121 14.72 -3.97 -11.26
CA GLU A 121 15.62 -3.68 -12.40
C GLU A 121 17.09 -4.08 -12.12
N ARG A 122 17.29 -5.25 -11.50
CA ARG A 122 18.61 -5.82 -11.12
C ARG A 122 19.37 -5.03 -10.04
N GLU A 123 18.76 -4.01 -9.44
CA GLU A 123 19.32 -3.26 -8.32
C GLU A 123 18.61 -3.64 -7.02
N GLN A 124 19.39 -3.81 -5.94
CA GLN A 124 18.85 -4.05 -4.61
C GLN A 124 18.50 -2.72 -3.93
N TYR A 125 17.30 -2.65 -3.36
CA TYR A 125 16.81 -1.48 -2.63
C TYR A 125 16.47 -1.85 -1.18
N GLN A 126 16.81 -0.93 -0.26
CA GLN A 126 16.44 -1.00 1.15
C GLN A 126 15.58 0.21 1.52
N LYS A 127 14.25 0.05 1.52
CA LYS A 127 13.30 1.18 1.60
C LYS A 127 12.42 1.13 2.84
N CYS A 128 12.04 2.32 3.33
CA CYS A 128 11.18 2.47 4.50
C CYS A 128 9.80 1.87 4.26
N ARG A 129 9.33 1.04 5.21
CA ARG A 129 8.04 0.34 5.15
C ARG A 129 6.85 1.24 4.80
N TYR A 130 6.82 2.43 5.37
CA TYR A 130 5.70 3.37 5.23
C TYR A 130 5.76 4.25 3.98
N MET A 131 6.91 4.27 3.28
CA MET A 131 7.17 5.17 2.16
C MET A 131 7.43 4.43 0.85
N ALA A 132 7.98 3.20 0.90
CA ALA A 132 8.37 2.44 -0.28
C ALA A 132 7.21 2.25 -1.27
N PHE A 133 6.06 1.77 -0.77
CA PHE A 133 4.87 1.50 -1.56
C PHE A 133 3.74 2.46 -1.20
N LEU A 134 4.05 3.76 -1.10
CA LEU A 134 3.06 4.82 -1.05
C LEU A 134 2.72 5.26 -2.50
N LEU A 135 1.94 4.42 -3.17
CA LEU A 135 1.71 4.45 -4.61
C LEU A 135 0.62 5.47 -4.96
N THR A 136 0.88 6.31 -5.95
CA THR A 136 -0.14 7.23 -6.48
C THR A 136 -1.18 6.46 -7.26
N LEU A 137 -2.47 6.67 -6.98
CA LEU A 137 -3.56 6.04 -7.71
C LEU A 137 -3.89 6.83 -8.98
N ASN A 138 -3.91 6.15 -10.12
CA ASN A 138 -4.33 6.66 -11.44
C ASN A 138 -4.55 5.45 -12.37
N GLU A 139 -5.02 5.71 -13.59
CA GLU A 139 -5.31 4.68 -14.59
C GLU A 139 -4.11 3.76 -14.91
N GLU A 140 -2.90 4.31 -15.00
CA GLU A 140 -1.68 3.54 -15.30
C GLU A 140 -1.25 2.66 -14.12
N SER A 141 -1.37 3.15 -12.88
CA SER A 141 -0.90 2.44 -11.69
C SER A 141 -1.91 1.45 -11.11
N HIS A 142 -3.19 1.68 -11.34
CA HIS A 142 -4.29 0.90 -10.76
C HIS A 142 -4.18 -0.62 -10.98
N PRO A 143 -4.01 -1.15 -12.21
CA PRO A 143 -3.94 -2.60 -12.41
C PRO A 143 -2.76 -3.23 -11.68
N TYR A 144 -1.64 -2.52 -11.55
CA TYR A 144 -0.45 -3.00 -10.83
C TYR A 144 -0.62 -2.97 -9.31
N ILE A 145 -1.36 -1.97 -8.80
CA ILE A 145 -1.74 -1.90 -7.39
C ILE A 145 -2.62 -3.09 -7.03
N LEU A 146 -3.65 -3.40 -7.83
CA LEU A 146 -4.49 -4.58 -7.62
C LEU A 146 -3.68 -5.88 -7.66
N GLN A 147 -2.79 -6.05 -8.63
CA GLN A 147 -1.90 -7.22 -8.69
C GLN A 147 -1.02 -7.35 -7.44
N LEU A 148 -0.47 -6.24 -6.93
CA LEU A 148 0.32 -6.26 -5.70
C LEU A 148 -0.53 -6.69 -4.50
N LEU A 149 -1.75 -6.15 -4.37
CA LEU A 149 -2.67 -6.52 -3.30
C LEU A 149 -3.05 -8.00 -3.38
N HIS A 150 -3.35 -8.51 -4.58
CA HIS A 150 -3.68 -9.92 -4.78
C HIS A 150 -2.51 -10.82 -4.39
N LYS A 151 -1.29 -10.52 -4.87
CA LYS A 151 -0.12 -11.31 -4.52
C LYS A 151 0.14 -11.33 -3.02
N GLU A 152 -0.02 -10.20 -2.32
CA GLU A 152 0.10 -10.18 -0.85
C GLU A 152 -1.02 -10.96 -0.14
N LEU A 153 -2.24 -10.94 -0.68
CA LEU A 153 -3.38 -11.70 -0.13
C LEU A 153 -3.34 -13.20 -0.42
N ASP A 154 -2.70 -13.59 -1.53
CA ASP A 154 -2.49 -15.00 -1.92
C ASP A 154 -1.37 -15.65 -1.10
N ARG A 155 -0.55 -14.84 -0.41
CA ARG A 155 0.49 -15.34 0.49
C ARG A 155 -0.09 -15.70 1.85
N VAL A 156 0.08 -16.96 2.20
CA VAL A 156 -0.16 -17.45 3.56
C VAL A 156 1.04 -17.05 4.40
N ASP A 157 0.84 -16.14 5.34
CA ASP A 157 1.84 -15.86 6.37
C ASP A 157 1.96 -17.15 7.20
N SER A 158 3.00 -17.94 6.95
CA SER A 158 3.37 -19.01 7.88
C SER A 158 3.85 -18.31 9.14
N GLU A 159 3.09 -18.41 10.22
CA GLU A 159 3.49 -17.88 11.53
C GLU A 159 4.92 -18.37 11.84
N SER A 160 5.84 -17.43 11.99
CA SER A 160 7.17 -17.66 12.57
C SER A 160 7.12 -17.29 14.04
#